data_AF-A0A924G380-F1
#
_entry.id   AF-A0A924G380-F1
#
_cell.length_a   1.000
_cell.length_b   1.000
_cell.length_c   1.000
_cell.angle_alpha   90.00
_cell.angle_beta   90.00
_cell.angle_gamma   90.00
#
_symmetry.space_group_name_H-M   'P 1'
#
loop_
_entity.id
_entity.type
_entity.pdbx_description
1 polymer ?
#
loop_
_entity_poly.entity_id
_entity_poly.type
_entity_poly.pdbx_seq_one_letter_code
_entity_poly.pdbx_strand_id
1 'polypeptide(L)'
;DPIKYNLLFERFLNPDRKSMPDIDTDFDDEGRQKVIDYVVGKYGKSQVAQIITYGTMAAKSSIKDVARVMDLPLPESNALAKLVSDKPGTELRNILKSPLTIKEGEKSLEEKGYTPEDIDNARRLRDIYYGPETDIRTRVLKEAERLEGNVRNTGIHAAGIIIAPSDLTDLIPVATSKESELWLTQIEGSTIEEAGVIKMDFLGLKTLSILKTALELIKQNYNVVIDLDELPLDDEKTYHLYQQGETNGTFQFESVGMQKYLRELKPDQFGDLIAMNALYRPGPMAYIPNFVARKHGREEIVYDIPDMKEYLEDTYGITVYQEQVMQLSQSIGGFTKGDADFLRKAMGKKDRKTLDKMKSKFIEGGAKKNHAADKLEKVWTDWEAFAQYAFNKSHSTCYAFVAYQTAYLKAHYPSEYMSAVLNHAGGIEKITFFMEECKRMGIKVLGPDINESIKGFAPNKKGEIRFGMGGLKGVGENAVENIIAERQKNGLYKDIFDFITRINQRSTNKKSLE
;
A
#
# COMPACT_ATOMS: atom_id res chain seq x y z
N ASP A 1 -2.81 -11.07 -18.03
CA ASP A 1 -2.34 -12.29 -18.74
C ASP A 1 -1.09 -12.86 -18.04
N PRO A 2 -1.21 -13.99 -17.30
CA PRO A 2 -0.07 -14.61 -16.62
C PRO A 2 0.94 -15.26 -17.58
N ILE A 3 0.52 -15.67 -18.78
CA ILE A 3 1.42 -16.32 -19.76
C ILE A 3 2.36 -15.27 -20.35
N LYS A 4 1.82 -14.14 -20.80
CA LYS A 4 2.61 -13.03 -21.38
C LYS A 4 3.71 -12.52 -20.45
N TYR A 5 3.46 -12.46 -19.15
CA TYR A 5 4.42 -11.95 -18.16
C TYR A 5 5.17 -13.03 -17.40
N ASN A 6 5.03 -14.30 -17.81
CA ASN A 6 5.69 -15.45 -17.21
C ASN A 6 5.45 -15.55 -15.68
N LEU A 7 4.18 -15.40 -15.28
CA LEU A 7 3.75 -15.52 -13.89
C LEU A 7 3.51 -17.00 -13.57
N LEU A 8 4.11 -17.50 -12.50
CA LEU A 8 4.10 -18.92 -12.16
C LEU A 8 2.83 -19.31 -11.39
N PHE A 9 2.04 -20.24 -11.92
CA PHE A 9 0.89 -20.78 -11.21
C PHE A 9 1.30 -21.51 -9.93
N GLU A 10 2.44 -22.20 -9.93
CA GLU A 10 2.94 -22.96 -8.79
C GLU A 10 3.38 -22.07 -7.62
N ARG A 11 3.61 -20.78 -7.89
CA ARG A 11 3.82 -19.77 -6.86
C ARG A 11 2.52 -19.42 -6.12
N PHE A 12 1.37 -19.56 -6.79
CA PHE A 12 0.04 -19.40 -6.20
C PHE A 12 -0.43 -20.69 -5.52
N LEU A 13 -0.44 -21.81 -6.26
CA LEU A 13 -0.85 -23.12 -5.75
C LEU A 13 0.20 -24.17 -6.10
N ASN A 14 0.94 -24.62 -5.08
CA ASN A 14 1.98 -25.63 -5.25
C ASN A 14 1.38 -27.05 -5.17
N PRO A 15 1.47 -27.87 -6.23
CA PRO A 15 0.89 -29.21 -6.26
C PRO A 15 1.47 -30.15 -5.20
N ASP A 16 2.72 -29.93 -4.79
CA ASP A 16 3.41 -30.76 -3.80
C ASP A 16 3.04 -30.38 -2.35
N ARG A 17 2.18 -29.37 -2.15
CA ARG A 17 1.79 -28.89 -0.82
C ARG A 17 0.27 -28.74 -0.70
N LYS A 18 -0.29 -29.41 0.32
CA LYS A 18 -1.67 -29.17 0.75
C LYS A 18 -1.74 -27.93 1.64
N SER A 19 -2.03 -26.79 1.03
CA SER A 19 -2.39 -25.55 1.74
C SER A 19 -3.49 -24.84 0.99
N MET A 20 -4.41 -24.23 1.72
CA MET A 20 -5.44 -23.40 1.12
C MET A 20 -4.78 -22.18 0.43
N PRO A 21 -5.12 -21.87 -0.83
CA PRO A 21 -4.69 -20.63 -1.46
C PRO A 21 -5.43 -19.44 -0.83
N ASP A 22 -4.73 -18.33 -0.70
CA ASP A 22 -5.31 -17.06 -0.26
C ASP A 22 -5.64 -16.21 -1.49
N ILE A 23 -6.87 -15.71 -1.58
CA ILE A 23 -7.36 -14.94 -2.73
C ILE A 23 -7.94 -13.63 -2.21
N ASP A 24 -7.09 -12.61 -2.26
CA ASP A 24 -7.44 -11.24 -1.89
C ASP A 24 -7.98 -10.50 -3.12
N THR A 25 -8.96 -9.62 -2.92
CA THR A 25 -9.53 -8.82 -4.02
C THR A 25 -9.68 -7.36 -3.61
N ASP A 26 -9.18 -6.47 -4.45
CA ASP A 26 -9.31 -5.02 -4.31
C ASP A 26 -10.57 -4.50 -5.00
N PHE A 27 -11.34 -3.65 -4.32
CA PHE A 27 -12.53 -2.98 -4.83
C PHE A 27 -12.45 -1.47 -4.60
N ASP A 28 -13.23 -0.67 -5.34
CA ASP A 28 -13.49 0.71 -4.91
C ASP A 28 -14.26 0.71 -3.58
N ASP A 29 -14.14 1.79 -2.81
CA ASP A 29 -14.64 1.82 -1.43
C ASP A 29 -16.16 1.57 -1.35
N GLU A 30 -16.93 2.07 -2.32
CA GLU A 30 -18.38 1.84 -2.41
C GLU A 30 -18.69 0.42 -2.93
N GLY A 31 -17.97 -0.03 -3.95
CA GLY A 31 -18.09 -1.37 -4.51
C GLY A 31 -17.83 -2.48 -3.48
N ARG A 32 -16.85 -2.27 -2.59
CA ARG A 32 -16.51 -3.20 -1.50
C ARG A 32 -17.72 -3.54 -0.64
N GLN A 33 -18.50 -2.53 -0.21
CA GLN A 33 -19.65 -2.77 0.66
C GLN A 33 -20.74 -3.56 -0.08
N LYS A 34 -21.00 -3.25 -1.36
CA LYS A 34 -21.96 -3.99 -2.19
C LYS A 34 -21.58 -5.46 -2.34
N VAL A 35 -20.29 -5.77 -2.46
CA VAL A 35 -19.79 -7.15 -2.52
C VAL A 35 -19.98 -7.86 -1.19
N ILE A 36 -19.69 -7.20 -0.07
CA ILE A 36 -19.96 -7.75 1.28
C ILE A 36 -21.45 -8.06 1.43
N ASP A 37 -22.33 -7.11 1.08
CA ASP A 37 -23.78 -7.30 1.17
C ASP A 37 -24.28 -8.46 0.31
N TYR A 38 -23.71 -8.62 -0.90
CA TYR A 38 -23.98 -9.77 -1.75
C TYR A 38 -23.54 -11.10 -1.12
N VAL A 39 -22.35 -11.16 -0.54
CA VAL A 39 -21.83 -12.36 0.15
C VAL A 39 -22.72 -12.73 1.33
N VAL A 40 -23.15 -11.74 2.12
CA VAL A 40 -24.09 -11.91 3.23
C VAL A 40 -25.44 -12.43 2.75
N GLY A 41 -25.97 -11.86 1.66
CA GLY A 41 -27.22 -12.33 1.05
C GLY A 41 -27.12 -13.74 0.49
N LYS A 42 -25.96 -14.13 -0.06
CA LYS A 42 -25.74 -15.43 -0.68
C LYS A 42 -25.53 -16.56 0.33
N TYR A 43 -24.73 -16.33 1.37
CA TYR A 43 -24.37 -17.38 2.34
C TYR A 43 -25.15 -17.30 3.65
N GLY A 44 -25.87 -16.20 3.90
CA GLY A 44 -26.64 -15.99 5.11
C GLY A 44 -25.87 -15.25 6.20
N LYS A 45 -26.59 -14.40 6.95
CA LYS A 45 -26.01 -13.49 7.94
C LYS A 45 -25.29 -14.20 9.09
N SER A 46 -25.71 -15.41 9.48
CA SER A 46 -25.05 -16.17 10.55
C SER A 46 -23.81 -16.95 10.09
N GLN A 47 -23.54 -17.00 8.78
CA GLN A 47 -22.38 -17.67 8.20
C GLN A 47 -21.28 -16.69 7.78
N VAL A 48 -21.54 -15.39 7.84
CA VAL A 48 -20.62 -14.34 7.40
C VAL A 48 -20.30 -13.41 8.56
N ALA A 49 -19.01 -13.23 8.86
CA ALA A 49 -18.54 -12.35 9.92
C ALA A 49 -17.34 -11.52 9.48
N GLN A 50 -17.12 -10.40 10.16
CA GLN A 50 -15.88 -9.66 10.11
C GLN A 50 -14.90 -10.19 11.17
N ILE A 51 -13.61 -10.00 10.94
CA ILE A 51 -12.58 -10.42 11.89
C ILE A 51 -12.38 -9.32 12.94
N ILE A 52 -12.31 -9.69 14.21
CA ILE A 52 -11.92 -8.74 15.28
C ILE A 52 -10.43 -8.45 15.22
N THR A 53 -10.06 -7.22 15.55
CA THR A 53 -8.66 -6.85 15.81
C THR A 53 -8.50 -6.45 17.26
N TYR A 54 -7.40 -6.86 17.88
CA TYR A 54 -7.06 -6.44 19.23
C TYR A 54 -6.00 -5.34 19.18
N GLY A 55 -6.44 -4.10 19.42
CA GLY A 55 -5.53 -2.97 19.54
C GLY A 55 -4.72 -3.08 20.82
N THR A 56 -3.41 -3.29 20.70
CA THR A 56 -2.50 -3.34 21.85
C THR A 56 -1.90 -1.97 22.15
N MET A 57 -1.48 -1.76 23.40
CA MET A 57 -0.79 -0.55 23.80
C MET A 57 0.63 -0.51 23.18
N ALA A 58 0.80 0.30 22.14
CA ALA A 58 2.11 0.59 21.53
C ALA A 58 2.92 1.57 22.39
N ALA A 59 4.25 1.52 22.33
CA ALA A 59 5.20 2.33 23.10
C ALA A 59 4.74 3.78 23.41
N LYS A 60 4.44 4.58 22.37
CA LYS A 60 4.02 5.98 22.53
C LYS A 60 2.68 6.11 23.26
N SER A 61 1.74 5.22 22.98
CA SER A 61 0.42 5.22 23.62
C SER A 61 0.50 4.78 25.08
N SER A 62 1.35 3.80 25.40
CA SER A 62 1.62 3.37 26.78
C SER A 62 2.15 4.53 27.62
N ILE A 63 3.13 5.29 27.10
CA ILE A 63 3.66 6.48 27.79
C ILE A 63 2.54 7.50 28.03
N LYS A 64 1.73 7.80 27.03
CA LYS A 64 0.67 8.82 27.13
C LYS A 64 -0.44 8.43 28.09
N ASP A 65 -0.87 7.18 28.09
CA ASP A 65 -1.94 6.70 28.97
C ASP A 65 -1.46 6.63 30.43
N VAL A 66 -0.25 6.12 30.68
CA VAL A 66 0.34 6.13 32.02
C VAL A 66 0.59 7.55 32.51
N ALA A 67 1.13 8.43 31.67
CA ALA A 67 1.32 9.83 31.99
C ALA A 67 0.01 10.50 32.44
N ARG A 68 -1.11 10.19 31.76
CA ARG A 68 -2.43 10.71 32.13
C ARG A 68 -2.89 10.20 33.51
N VAL A 69 -2.69 8.93 33.81
CA VAL A 69 -3.05 8.34 35.12
C VAL A 69 -2.16 8.87 36.24
N MET A 70 -0.90 9.17 35.94
CA MET A 70 0.06 9.70 36.89
C MET A 70 0.07 11.24 36.96
N ASP A 71 -0.89 11.92 36.31
CA ASP A 71 -0.98 13.39 36.29
C ASP A 71 0.28 14.12 35.80
N LEU A 72 1.04 13.49 34.89
CA LEU A 72 2.15 14.15 34.20
C LEU A 72 1.60 15.19 33.21
N PRO A 73 2.08 16.45 33.23
CA PRO A 73 1.60 17.48 32.31
C PRO A 73 1.67 17.07 30.83
N LEU A 74 0.64 17.42 30.06
CA LEU A 74 0.53 17.05 28.64
C LEU A 74 1.75 17.44 27.79
N PRO A 75 2.41 18.62 27.98
CA PRO A 75 3.64 18.94 27.26
C PRO A 75 4.78 17.96 27.53
N GLU A 76 4.95 17.51 28.78
CA GLU A 76 5.98 16.56 29.17
C GLU A 76 5.68 15.15 28.67
N SER A 77 4.42 14.71 28.77
CA SER A 77 3.96 13.46 28.19
C SER A 77 4.24 13.39 26.68
N ASN A 78 3.93 14.48 25.96
CA ASN A 78 4.22 14.57 24.53
C ASN A 78 5.72 14.61 24.23
N ALA A 79 6.53 15.26 25.06
CA ALA A 79 7.98 15.26 24.92
C ALA A 79 8.56 13.85 25.08
N LEU A 80 8.15 13.10 26.11
CA LEU A 80 8.56 11.70 26.30
C LEU A 80 8.16 10.83 25.11
N ALA A 81 6.91 10.93 24.66
CA ALA A 81 6.42 10.14 23.54
C ALA A 81 7.13 10.47 22.20
N LYS A 82 7.61 11.71 22.02
CA LYS A 82 8.38 12.11 20.82
C LYS A 82 9.79 11.53 20.78
N LEU A 83 10.37 11.15 21.91
CA LEU A 83 11.68 10.49 21.94
C LEU A 83 11.62 9.04 21.46
N VAL A 84 10.43 8.44 21.41
CA VAL A 84 10.25 7.10 20.83
C VAL A 84 10.25 7.22 19.31
N SER A 85 11.03 6.37 18.63
CA SER A 85 11.10 6.34 17.17
C SER A 85 9.73 6.07 16.53
N ASP A 86 9.46 6.70 15.39
CA ASP A 86 8.28 6.42 14.55
C ASP A 86 8.43 5.16 13.69
N LYS A 87 9.57 4.48 13.78
CA LYS A 87 9.81 3.23 13.08
C LYS A 87 8.77 2.16 13.47
N PRO A 88 8.10 1.51 12.49
CA PRO A 88 7.15 0.43 12.76
C PRO A 88 7.79 -0.74 13.52
N GLY A 89 7.04 -1.36 14.42
CA GLY A 89 7.52 -2.47 15.25
C GLY A 89 8.44 -2.03 16.40
N THR A 90 8.50 -0.73 16.71
CA THR A 90 9.25 -0.21 17.85
C THR A 90 8.57 -0.57 19.16
N GLU A 91 9.30 -1.27 20.01
CA GLU A 91 8.90 -1.63 21.38
C GLU A 91 9.72 -0.82 22.39
N LEU A 92 9.06 -0.31 23.43
CA LEU A 92 9.68 0.47 24.48
C LEU A 92 10.76 -0.33 25.20
N ARG A 93 10.49 -1.62 25.48
CA ARG A 93 11.50 -2.53 26.06
C ARG A 93 12.77 -2.61 25.22
N ASN A 94 12.64 -2.67 23.90
CA ASN A 94 13.80 -2.72 23.00
C ASN A 94 14.58 -1.41 23.02
N ILE A 95 13.89 -0.26 22.99
CA ILE A 95 14.53 1.08 23.10
C ILE A 95 15.29 1.21 24.41
N LEU A 96 14.73 0.73 25.52
CA LEU A 96 15.30 0.92 26.85
C LEU A 96 16.46 -0.03 27.16
N LYS A 97 16.45 -1.26 26.62
CA LYS A 97 17.35 -2.34 27.07
C LYS A 97 18.27 -2.95 26.01
N SER A 98 18.01 -2.79 24.71
CA SER A 98 18.89 -3.36 23.67
C SER A 98 20.24 -2.64 23.61
N PRO A 99 21.32 -3.23 23.08
CA PRO A 99 22.52 -2.46 22.73
C PRO A 99 22.16 -1.33 21.75
N LEU A 100 22.80 -0.16 21.86
CA LEU A 100 22.50 0.97 20.97
C LEU A 100 23.23 0.84 19.63
N THR A 101 24.51 0.47 19.70
CA THR A 101 25.39 0.37 18.53
C THR A 101 25.84 -1.08 18.29
N ILE A 102 26.27 -1.39 17.07
CA ILE A 102 26.79 -2.71 16.68
C ILE A 102 28.02 -3.07 17.55
N LYS A 103 28.79 -2.07 17.98
CA LYS A 103 29.94 -2.26 18.86
C LYS A 103 29.56 -2.67 20.28
N GLU A 104 28.36 -2.32 20.73
CA GLU A 104 27.87 -2.63 22.08
C GLU A 104 27.28 -4.06 22.17
N GLY A 105 26.86 -4.65 21.05
CA GLY A 105 26.40 -6.03 21.01
C GLY A 105 25.49 -6.36 19.81
N GLU A 106 25.22 -7.65 19.63
CA GLU A 106 24.29 -8.15 18.62
C GLU A 106 22.84 -7.69 18.87
N LYS A 107 22.04 -7.58 17.81
CA LYS A 107 20.64 -7.10 17.85
C LYS A 107 20.50 -5.67 18.37
N SER A 108 21.53 -4.86 18.16
CA SER A 108 21.53 -3.45 18.53
C SER A 108 20.46 -2.66 17.78
N LEU A 109 20.10 -1.48 18.28
CA LEU A 109 19.20 -0.58 17.57
C LEU A 109 19.80 -0.18 16.20
N GLU A 110 21.10 0.06 16.13
CA GLU A 110 21.80 0.32 14.87
C GLU A 110 21.65 -0.83 13.86
N GLU A 111 21.89 -2.09 14.27
CA GLU A 111 21.73 -3.27 13.40
C GLU A 111 20.27 -3.47 12.97
N LYS A 112 19.32 -3.17 13.86
CA LYS A 112 17.89 -3.20 13.53
C LYS A 112 17.52 -2.10 12.53
N GLY A 113 18.38 -1.11 12.28
CA GLY A 113 18.18 -0.02 11.31
C GLY A 113 17.48 1.20 11.90
N TYR A 114 17.74 1.53 13.17
CA TYR A 114 17.34 2.81 13.76
C TYR A 114 18.34 3.90 13.35
N THR A 115 17.86 5.15 13.16
CA THR A 115 18.71 6.26 12.71
C THR A 115 19.62 6.75 13.84
N PRO A 116 20.70 7.52 13.55
CA PRO A 116 21.51 8.15 14.59
C PRO A 116 20.70 9.05 15.54
N GLU A 117 19.66 9.73 15.01
CA GLU A 117 18.75 10.55 15.82
C GLU A 117 17.89 9.67 16.75
N ASP A 118 17.36 8.55 16.26
CA ASP A 118 16.61 7.60 17.10
C ASP A 118 17.49 7.04 18.22
N ILE A 119 18.77 6.77 17.95
CA ILE A 119 19.73 6.28 18.93
C ILE A 119 20.01 7.34 20.00
N ASP A 120 20.15 8.61 19.63
CA ASP A 120 20.31 9.70 20.59
C ASP A 120 19.06 9.89 21.46
N ASN A 121 17.87 9.83 20.85
CA ASN A 121 16.62 9.90 21.58
C ASN A 121 16.44 8.69 22.54
N ALA A 122 16.89 7.50 22.14
CA ALA A 122 16.92 6.33 23.00
C ALA A 122 17.86 6.51 24.20
N ARG A 123 19.03 7.18 24.03
CA ARG A 123 19.92 7.53 25.14
C ARG A 123 19.21 8.46 26.13
N ARG A 124 18.56 9.52 25.64
CA ARG A 124 17.79 10.45 26.48
C ARG A 124 16.66 9.74 27.24
N LEU A 125 15.95 8.81 26.60
CA LEU A 125 14.93 8.01 27.28
C LEU A 125 15.50 7.11 28.38
N ARG A 126 16.68 6.52 28.15
CA ARG A 126 17.37 5.69 29.15
C ARG A 126 17.83 6.51 30.34
N ASP A 127 18.34 7.71 30.11
CA ASP A 127 18.76 8.61 31.20
C ASP A 127 17.58 8.94 32.13
N ILE A 128 16.39 9.16 31.57
CA ILE A 128 15.17 9.36 32.36
C ILE A 128 14.75 8.04 33.03
N TYR A 129 14.75 6.92 32.31
CA TYR A 129 14.30 5.62 32.81
C TYR A 129 15.16 5.09 33.98
N TYR A 130 16.47 5.30 33.94
CA TYR A 130 17.41 4.94 35.01
C TYR A 130 17.64 6.07 36.02
N GLY A 131 16.91 7.19 35.86
CA GLY A 131 16.91 8.30 36.80
C GLY A 131 16.27 7.95 38.15
N PRO A 132 16.22 8.92 39.09
CA PRO A 132 15.65 8.70 40.41
C PRO A 132 14.13 8.47 40.34
N GLU A 133 13.61 7.63 41.24
CA GLU A 133 12.16 7.36 41.36
C GLU A 133 11.33 8.57 41.80
N THR A 134 11.99 9.61 42.35
CA THR A 134 11.34 10.88 42.67
C THR A 134 10.95 11.67 41.44
N ASP A 135 11.57 11.41 40.29
CA ASP A 135 11.14 11.96 39.01
C ASP A 135 9.96 11.14 38.50
N ILE A 136 8.81 11.80 38.36
CA ILE A 136 7.58 11.18 37.91
C ILE A 136 7.72 10.58 36.49
N ARG A 137 8.60 11.13 35.66
CA ARG A 137 8.87 10.63 34.29
C ARG A 137 9.51 9.25 34.33
N THR A 138 10.41 9.00 35.28
CA THR A 138 11.02 7.68 35.53
C THR A 138 9.93 6.63 35.77
N ARG A 139 9.00 6.93 36.69
CA ARG A 139 7.91 6.03 37.06
C ARG A 139 6.96 5.80 35.89
N VAL A 140 6.63 6.85 35.14
CA VAL A 140 5.81 6.76 33.92
C VAL A 140 6.45 5.80 32.91
N LEU A 141 7.75 5.91 32.63
CA LEU A 141 8.40 5.02 31.67
C LEU A 141 8.46 3.56 32.17
N LYS A 142 8.65 3.34 33.47
CA LYS A 142 8.66 1.98 34.06
C LYS A 142 7.29 1.30 33.98
N GLU A 143 6.23 2.00 34.31
CA GLU A 143 4.88 1.44 34.19
C GLU A 143 4.44 1.34 32.73
N ALA A 144 4.85 2.27 31.85
CA ALA A 144 4.60 2.18 30.42
C ALA A 144 5.29 0.94 29.79
N GLU A 145 6.51 0.60 30.22
CA GLU A 145 7.20 -0.63 29.77
C GLU A 145 6.41 -1.89 30.19
N ARG A 146 5.85 -1.90 31.40
CA ARG A 146 5.06 -3.04 31.90
C ARG A 146 3.70 -3.16 31.22
N LEU A 147 3.10 -2.04 30.84
CA LEU A 147 1.78 -2.00 30.23
C LEU A 147 1.78 -2.16 28.71
N GLU A 148 2.92 -1.92 28.05
CA GLU A 148 3.09 -2.16 26.62
C GLU A 148 2.70 -3.60 26.23
N GLY A 149 2.00 -3.72 25.10
CA GLY A 149 1.55 -5.01 24.57
C GLY A 149 0.23 -5.52 25.16
N ASN A 150 -0.29 -4.92 26.24
CA ASN A 150 -1.63 -5.28 26.73
C ASN A 150 -2.72 -4.86 25.74
N VAL A 151 -3.78 -5.66 25.66
CA VAL A 151 -4.97 -5.35 24.86
C VAL A 151 -5.68 -4.14 25.46
N ARG A 152 -5.87 -3.11 24.64
CA ARG A 152 -6.49 -1.83 25.03
C ARG A 152 -7.94 -1.76 24.59
N ASN A 153 -8.22 -2.21 23.38
CA ASN A 153 -9.52 -2.12 22.75
C ASN A 153 -9.68 -3.17 21.67
N THR A 154 -10.92 -3.39 21.27
CA THR A 154 -11.26 -4.17 20.09
C THR A 154 -11.56 -3.25 18.92
N GLY A 155 -11.32 -3.74 17.70
CA GLY A 155 -11.65 -3.09 16.45
C GLY A 155 -12.13 -4.11 15.42
N ILE A 156 -12.38 -3.63 14.21
CA ILE A 156 -12.78 -4.45 13.07
C ILE A 156 -11.62 -4.51 12.08
N HIS A 157 -11.28 -5.71 11.59
CA HIS A 157 -10.27 -5.87 10.55
C HIS A 157 -10.70 -5.15 9.27
N ALA A 158 -9.79 -4.38 8.68
CA ALA A 158 -10.13 -3.50 7.57
C ALA A 158 -10.61 -4.24 6.31
N ALA A 159 -10.15 -5.48 6.09
CA ALA A 159 -10.45 -6.24 4.87
C ALA A 159 -11.11 -7.60 5.12
N GLY A 160 -10.96 -8.15 6.33
CA GLY A 160 -11.10 -9.59 6.55
C GLY A 160 -12.54 -9.99 6.78
N ILE A 161 -13.04 -10.85 5.91
CA ILE A 161 -14.36 -11.46 5.97
C ILE A 161 -14.19 -12.97 6.13
N ILE A 162 -14.94 -13.53 7.07
CA ILE A 162 -15.06 -14.96 7.27
C ILE A 162 -16.34 -15.45 6.62
N ILE A 163 -16.23 -16.56 5.90
CA ILE A 163 -17.35 -17.32 5.35
C ILE A 163 -17.26 -18.74 5.91
N ALA A 164 -18.25 -19.12 6.72
CA ALA A 164 -18.33 -20.42 7.35
C ALA A 164 -19.25 -21.38 6.58
N PRO A 165 -18.98 -22.70 6.60
CA PRO A 165 -19.85 -23.69 5.95
C PRO A 165 -21.19 -23.90 6.68
N SER A 166 -21.28 -23.51 7.95
CA SER A 166 -22.46 -23.55 8.82
C SER A 166 -22.54 -22.29 9.68
N ASP A 167 -23.48 -22.23 10.62
CA ASP A 167 -23.58 -21.13 11.58
C ASP A 167 -22.24 -20.94 12.30
N LEU A 168 -21.77 -19.69 12.37
CA LEU A 168 -20.51 -19.35 13.01
C LEU A 168 -20.49 -19.72 14.49
N THR A 169 -21.64 -19.65 15.17
CA THR A 169 -21.74 -19.93 16.61
C THR A 169 -21.48 -21.39 16.96
N ASP A 170 -21.61 -22.31 16.00
CA ASP A 170 -21.28 -23.72 16.17
C ASP A 170 -19.77 -23.98 16.07
N LEU A 171 -19.02 -23.07 15.45
CA LEU A 171 -17.60 -23.24 15.11
C LEU A 171 -16.69 -22.39 16.00
N ILE A 172 -17.02 -21.11 16.16
CA ILE A 172 -16.18 -20.12 16.84
C ILE A 172 -17.00 -19.11 17.65
N PRO A 173 -16.42 -18.56 18.74
CA PRO A 173 -17.07 -17.48 19.49
C PRO A 173 -17.17 -16.20 18.64
N VAL A 174 -18.33 -15.54 18.72
CA VAL A 174 -18.63 -14.29 18.02
C VAL A 174 -19.05 -13.17 18.97
N ALA A 175 -18.95 -11.93 18.52
CA ALA A 175 -19.33 -10.71 19.23
C ALA A 175 -20.11 -9.77 18.31
N THR A 176 -20.83 -8.82 18.89
CA THR A 176 -21.51 -7.75 18.15
C THR A 176 -20.73 -6.45 18.21
N SER A 177 -20.79 -5.63 17.17
CA SER A 177 -20.22 -4.27 17.16
C SER A 177 -21.31 -3.22 17.03
N LYS A 178 -21.03 -2.00 17.49
CA LYS A 178 -21.86 -0.82 17.16
C LYS A 178 -21.56 -0.26 15.78
N GLU A 179 -20.40 -0.59 15.23
CA GLU A 179 -19.89 -0.06 13.96
C GLU A 179 -20.22 -0.96 12.76
N SER A 180 -20.78 -2.14 13.00
CA SER A 180 -21.10 -3.11 11.96
C SER A 180 -22.35 -3.89 12.31
N GLU A 181 -23.16 -4.20 11.29
CA GLU A 181 -24.31 -5.08 11.43
C GLU A 181 -23.94 -6.57 11.36
N LEU A 182 -22.72 -6.89 10.92
CA LEU A 182 -22.18 -8.24 10.89
C LEU A 182 -21.62 -8.64 12.26
N TRP A 183 -21.61 -9.94 12.51
CA TRP A 183 -20.89 -10.47 13.66
C TRP A 183 -19.39 -10.25 13.50
N LEU A 184 -18.71 -10.06 14.63
CA LEU A 184 -17.28 -10.11 14.74
C LEU A 184 -16.87 -11.47 15.29
N THR A 185 -15.80 -12.04 14.75
CA THR A 185 -15.15 -13.20 15.38
C THR A 185 -14.57 -12.77 16.74
N GLN A 186 -14.39 -13.65 17.72
CA GLN A 186 -13.57 -13.33 18.92
C GLN A 186 -12.14 -13.87 18.81
N ILE A 187 -11.81 -14.47 17.66
CA ILE A 187 -10.48 -14.98 17.35
C ILE A 187 -9.94 -14.14 16.19
N GLU A 188 -8.73 -13.60 16.37
CA GLU A 188 -8.02 -12.83 15.35
C GLU A 188 -7.13 -13.73 14.48
N GLY A 189 -6.84 -13.27 13.26
CA GLY A 189 -5.63 -13.62 12.52
C GLY A 189 -5.57 -15.06 12.00
N SER A 190 -4.35 -15.61 11.88
CA SER A 190 -4.07 -16.89 11.21
C SER A 190 -4.68 -18.11 11.88
N THR A 191 -5.01 -18.02 13.17
CA THR A 191 -5.58 -19.15 13.92
C THR A 191 -7.03 -19.41 13.54
N ILE A 192 -7.75 -18.43 12.98
CA ILE A 192 -9.15 -18.62 12.62
C ILE A 192 -9.32 -19.60 11.46
N GLU A 193 -8.38 -19.61 10.51
CA GLU A 193 -8.42 -20.54 9.37
C GLU A 193 -8.30 -22.00 9.83
N GLU A 194 -7.60 -22.26 10.93
CA GLU A 194 -7.49 -23.58 11.55
C GLU A 194 -8.83 -24.07 12.13
N ALA A 195 -9.79 -23.16 12.37
CA ALA A 195 -11.14 -23.50 12.81
C ALA A 195 -12.06 -24.00 11.69
N GLY A 196 -11.55 -24.15 10.45
CA GLY A 196 -12.31 -24.70 9.32
C GLY A 196 -13.21 -23.69 8.61
N VAL A 197 -12.95 -22.40 8.78
CA VAL A 197 -13.64 -21.32 8.07
C VAL A 197 -12.77 -20.74 6.96
N ILE A 198 -13.43 -20.14 5.97
CA ILE A 198 -12.74 -19.50 4.85
C ILE A 198 -12.55 -18.02 5.18
N LYS A 199 -11.29 -17.56 5.19
CA LYS A 199 -10.96 -16.14 5.20
C LYS A 199 -10.89 -15.63 3.77
N MET A 200 -11.50 -14.48 3.51
CA MET A 200 -11.31 -13.70 2.28
C MET A 200 -11.07 -12.25 2.66
N ASP A 201 -10.06 -11.62 2.05
CA ASP A 201 -9.84 -10.19 2.22
C ASP A 201 -10.49 -9.42 1.06
N PHE A 202 -11.49 -8.59 1.40
CA PHE A 202 -12.09 -7.60 0.50
C PHE A 202 -11.50 -6.24 0.84
N LEU A 203 -10.52 -5.81 0.06
CA LEU A 203 -9.77 -4.58 0.31
C LEU A 203 -10.46 -3.40 -0.38
N GLY A 204 -10.52 -2.27 0.33
CA GLY A 204 -10.90 -0.99 -0.25
C GLY A 204 -9.65 -0.32 -0.81
N LEU A 205 -9.55 -0.21 -2.13
CA LEU A 205 -8.45 0.46 -2.81
C LEU A 205 -8.93 1.79 -3.37
N LYS A 206 -8.60 2.86 -2.65
CA LYS A 206 -8.88 4.25 -3.02
C LYS A 206 -8.51 4.62 -4.46
N THR A 207 -7.46 4.02 -5.02
CA THR A 207 -7.07 4.22 -6.42
C THR A 207 -8.18 3.79 -7.38
N LEU A 208 -8.90 2.71 -7.10
CA LEU A 208 -10.05 2.28 -7.90
C LEU A 208 -11.21 3.27 -7.79
N SER A 209 -11.43 3.86 -6.60
CA SER A 209 -12.39 4.97 -6.41
C SER A 209 -12.03 6.20 -7.26
N ILE A 210 -10.73 6.54 -7.34
CA ILE A 210 -10.20 7.62 -8.20
C ILE A 210 -10.45 7.31 -9.67
N LEU A 211 -10.07 6.10 -10.14
CA LEU A 211 -10.26 5.68 -11.53
C LEU A 211 -11.75 5.72 -11.92
N LYS A 212 -12.63 5.18 -11.10
CA LYS A 212 -14.10 5.23 -11.30
C LYS A 212 -14.60 6.66 -11.45
N THR A 213 -14.20 7.55 -10.54
CA THR A 213 -14.60 8.98 -10.59
C THR A 213 -14.07 9.66 -11.85
N ALA A 214 -12.82 9.35 -12.26
CA ALA A 214 -12.25 9.90 -13.48
C ALA A 214 -13.03 9.45 -14.72
N LEU A 215 -13.38 8.15 -14.81
CA LEU A 215 -14.19 7.62 -15.90
C LEU A 215 -15.59 8.27 -15.95
N GLU A 216 -16.22 8.49 -14.81
CA GLU A 216 -17.51 9.19 -14.73
C GLU A 216 -17.41 10.63 -15.27
N LEU A 217 -16.37 11.37 -14.88
CA LEU A 217 -16.12 12.73 -15.36
C LEU A 217 -15.80 12.76 -16.87
N ILE A 218 -14.99 11.81 -17.35
CA ILE A 218 -14.67 11.67 -18.79
C ILE A 218 -15.93 11.39 -19.60
N LYS A 219 -16.78 10.47 -19.13
CA LYS A 219 -18.05 10.17 -19.78
C LYS A 219 -18.99 11.38 -19.77
N GLN A 220 -19.06 12.13 -18.67
CA GLN A 220 -19.89 13.33 -18.58
C GLN A 220 -19.42 14.43 -19.55
N ASN A 221 -18.11 14.65 -19.67
CA ASN A 221 -17.55 15.75 -20.45
C ASN A 221 -17.41 15.44 -21.95
N TYR A 222 -17.04 14.20 -22.29
CA TYR A 222 -16.70 13.81 -23.66
C TYR A 222 -17.64 12.75 -24.23
N ASN A 223 -18.55 12.17 -23.42
CA ASN A 223 -19.37 11.01 -23.80
C ASN A 223 -18.53 9.81 -24.30
N VAL A 224 -17.30 9.69 -23.80
CA VAL A 224 -16.38 8.57 -24.08
C VAL A 224 -16.49 7.56 -22.95
N VAL A 225 -16.60 6.29 -23.31
CA VAL A 225 -16.51 5.16 -22.37
C VAL A 225 -15.16 4.49 -22.60
N ILE A 226 -14.34 4.45 -21.56
CA ILE A 226 -13.01 3.81 -21.59
C ILE A 226 -13.12 2.51 -20.82
N ASP A 227 -12.70 1.42 -21.45
CA ASP A 227 -12.42 0.18 -20.75
C ASP A 227 -10.96 0.18 -20.29
N LEU A 228 -10.76 0.10 -18.97
CA LEU A 228 -9.42 0.14 -18.38
C LEU A 228 -8.65 -1.17 -18.59
N ASP A 229 -9.35 -2.28 -18.85
CA ASP A 229 -8.73 -3.59 -19.05
C ASP A 229 -8.17 -3.75 -20.47
N GLU A 230 -8.66 -2.94 -21.42
CA GLU A 230 -8.28 -2.96 -22.83
C GLU A 230 -7.27 -1.85 -23.23
N LEU A 231 -6.72 -1.10 -22.27
CA LEU A 231 -5.77 -0.03 -22.57
C LEU A 231 -4.49 -0.55 -23.24
N PRO A 232 -3.98 0.14 -24.28
CA PRO A 232 -2.69 -0.21 -24.89
C PRO A 232 -1.56 0.03 -23.90
N LEU A 233 -0.64 -0.93 -23.77
CA LEU A 233 0.48 -0.88 -22.82
C LEU A 233 1.78 -0.30 -23.41
N ASP A 234 1.69 0.26 -24.61
CA ASP A 234 2.76 0.87 -25.40
C ASP A 234 2.48 2.36 -25.72
N ASP A 235 1.51 2.99 -25.05
CA ASP A 235 1.17 4.40 -25.27
C ASP A 235 2.32 5.36 -24.86
N GLU A 236 2.89 6.05 -25.85
CA GLU A 236 4.04 6.94 -25.68
C GLU A 236 3.78 8.10 -24.71
N LYS A 237 2.57 8.69 -24.74
CA LYS A 237 2.21 9.81 -23.87
C LYS A 237 2.23 9.40 -22.39
N THR A 238 1.75 8.20 -22.10
CA THR A 238 1.77 7.63 -20.76
C THR A 238 3.20 7.41 -20.27
N TYR A 239 4.09 6.86 -21.11
CA TYR A 239 5.50 6.70 -20.76
C TYR A 239 6.22 8.03 -20.59
N HIS A 240 5.90 9.05 -21.38
CA HIS A 240 6.52 10.38 -21.25
C HIS A 240 6.35 10.96 -19.85
N LEU A 241 5.16 10.80 -19.25
CA LEU A 241 4.86 11.21 -17.87
C LEU A 241 5.81 10.53 -16.88
N TYR A 242 6.04 9.23 -17.01
CA TYR A 242 6.99 8.51 -16.16
C TYR A 242 8.44 8.94 -16.42
N GLN A 243 8.83 9.11 -17.69
CA GLN A 243 10.18 9.55 -18.09
C GLN A 243 10.52 10.95 -17.56
N GLN A 244 9.53 11.81 -17.35
CA GLN A 244 9.70 13.14 -16.75
C GLN A 244 9.56 13.13 -15.21
N GLY A 245 9.13 12.01 -14.62
CA GLY A 245 8.85 11.89 -13.19
C GLY A 245 7.62 12.71 -12.77
N GLU A 246 6.66 12.91 -13.66
CA GLU A 246 5.43 13.68 -13.42
C GLU A 246 4.32 12.84 -12.77
N THR A 247 4.71 12.00 -11.81
CA THR A 247 3.87 10.92 -11.25
C THR A 247 3.07 11.32 -10.00
N ASN A 248 3.07 12.59 -9.59
CA ASN A 248 2.23 13.07 -8.49
C ASN A 248 0.76 12.72 -8.76
N GLY A 249 0.10 12.06 -7.81
CA GLY A 249 -1.28 11.60 -7.96
C GLY A 249 -1.46 10.34 -8.79
N THR A 250 -0.39 9.66 -9.23
CA THR A 250 -0.45 8.33 -9.87
C THR A 250 -0.12 7.21 -8.88
N PHE A 251 -0.67 6.02 -9.05
CA PHE A 251 -0.49 4.95 -8.06
C PHE A 251 0.95 4.41 -8.01
N GLN A 252 1.46 4.03 -6.82
CA GLN A 252 2.80 3.48 -6.52
C GLN A 252 4.02 4.39 -6.79
N PHE A 253 3.95 5.32 -7.73
CA PHE A 253 5.14 6.02 -8.26
C PHE A 253 5.34 7.47 -7.79
N GLU A 254 4.59 7.94 -6.78
CA GLU A 254 4.55 9.37 -6.39
C GLU A 254 5.78 9.88 -5.62
N SER A 255 6.55 9.00 -4.96
CA SER A 255 7.61 9.47 -4.07
C SER A 255 8.75 10.17 -4.83
N VAL A 256 9.34 11.21 -4.23
CA VAL A 256 10.40 12.02 -4.86
C VAL A 256 11.60 11.19 -5.31
N GLY A 257 12.02 10.20 -4.51
CA GLY A 257 13.11 9.31 -4.90
C GLY A 257 12.73 8.36 -6.04
N MET A 258 11.47 7.91 -6.11
CA MET A 258 10.98 7.11 -7.24
C MET A 258 10.98 7.96 -8.51
N GLN A 259 10.48 9.20 -8.46
CA GLN A 259 10.51 10.14 -9.57
C GLN A 259 11.92 10.42 -10.09
N LYS A 260 12.91 10.48 -9.20
CA LYS A 260 14.33 10.58 -9.59
C LYS A 260 14.73 9.36 -10.44
N TYR A 261 14.51 8.15 -9.95
CA TYR A 261 14.92 6.96 -10.67
C TYR A 261 14.13 6.73 -11.96
N LEU A 262 12.86 7.11 -12.02
CA LEU A 262 12.08 7.04 -13.26
C LEU A 262 12.67 7.95 -14.36
N ARG A 263 13.13 9.16 -14.01
CA ARG A 263 13.82 10.06 -14.94
C ARG A 263 15.15 9.51 -15.44
N GLU A 264 15.87 8.78 -14.58
CA GLU A 264 17.13 8.12 -14.95
C GLU A 264 16.88 6.88 -15.82
N LEU A 265 15.89 6.07 -15.44
CA LEU A 265 15.50 4.85 -16.15
C LEU A 265 14.92 5.14 -17.53
N LYS A 266 14.10 6.19 -17.63
CA LYS A 266 13.26 6.49 -18.80
C LYS A 266 12.49 5.25 -19.26
N PRO A 267 11.47 4.79 -18.50
CA PRO A 267 10.71 3.62 -18.87
C PRO A 267 10.04 3.83 -20.24
N ASP A 268 10.08 2.80 -21.07
CA ASP A 268 9.52 2.76 -22.43
C ASP A 268 8.75 1.46 -22.72
N GLN A 269 8.70 0.56 -21.73
CA GLN A 269 7.95 -0.68 -21.79
C GLN A 269 7.38 -1.03 -20.42
N PHE A 270 6.31 -1.83 -20.42
CA PHE A 270 5.58 -2.12 -19.19
C PHE A 270 6.44 -2.89 -18.17
N GLY A 271 7.35 -3.74 -18.65
CA GLY A 271 8.30 -4.49 -17.83
C GLY A 271 9.15 -3.60 -16.91
N ASP A 272 9.50 -2.39 -17.36
CA ASP A 272 10.28 -1.44 -16.54
C ASP A 272 9.48 -0.98 -15.32
N LEU A 273 8.16 -0.77 -15.46
CA LEU A 273 7.29 -0.38 -14.35
C LEU A 273 7.14 -1.53 -13.34
N ILE A 274 7.01 -2.76 -13.84
CA ILE A 274 6.96 -3.97 -12.99
C ILE A 274 8.26 -4.10 -12.17
N ALA A 275 9.42 -3.86 -12.81
CA ALA A 275 10.71 -3.92 -12.16
C ALA A 275 10.91 -2.79 -11.14
N MET A 276 10.57 -1.55 -11.48
CA MET A 276 10.71 -0.42 -10.56
C MET A 276 9.84 -0.56 -9.31
N ASN A 277 8.63 -1.08 -9.45
CA ASN A 277 7.74 -1.34 -8.31
C ASN A 277 8.31 -2.41 -7.34
N ALA A 278 9.12 -3.33 -7.87
CA ALA A 278 9.83 -4.33 -7.07
C ALA A 278 11.14 -3.78 -6.47
N LEU A 279 11.94 -3.04 -7.26
CA LEU A 279 13.28 -2.57 -6.90
C LEU A 279 13.30 -1.37 -5.96
N TYR A 280 12.29 -0.50 -5.99
CA TYR A 280 12.28 0.73 -5.19
C TYR A 280 11.87 0.46 -3.72
N ARG A 281 12.71 -0.28 -3.01
CA ARG A 281 12.54 -0.70 -1.61
C ARG A 281 13.89 -0.70 -0.89
N PRO A 282 13.93 -0.55 0.45
CA PRO A 282 15.16 -0.70 1.21
C PRO A 282 15.83 -2.05 0.92
N GLY A 283 17.11 -2.04 0.55
CA GLY A 283 17.84 -3.22 0.05
C GLY A 283 17.99 -3.17 -1.47
N PRO A 284 16.98 -3.55 -2.28
CA PRO A 284 17.09 -3.62 -3.74
C PRO A 284 17.36 -2.29 -4.43
N MET A 285 17.05 -1.17 -3.77
CA MET A 285 17.27 0.17 -4.32
C MET A 285 18.74 0.41 -4.72
N ALA A 286 19.69 -0.30 -4.09
CA ALA A 286 21.10 -0.26 -4.43
C ALA A 286 21.42 -0.80 -5.84
N TYR A 287 20.54 -1.64 -6.41
CA TYR A 287 20.71 -2.20 -7.75
C TYR A 287 20.06 -1.36 -8.85
N ILE A 288 19.24 -0.35 -8.51
CA ILE A 288 18.61 0.51 -9.51
C ILE A 288 19.64 1.21 -10.41
N PRO A 289 20.77 1.76 -9.90
CA PRO A 289 21.81 2.34 -10.76
C PRO A 289 22.34 1.36 -11.82
N ASN A 290 22.59 0.09 -11.46
CA ASN A 290 23.00 -0.94 -12.42
C ASN A 290 21.89 -1.27 -13.41
N PHE A 291 20.66 -1.39 -12.94
CA PHE A 291 19.49 -1.64 -13.79
C PHE A 291 19.36 -0.55 -14.87
N VAL A 292 19.47 0.72 -14.47
CA VAL A 292 19.47 1.88 -15.37
C VAL A 292 20.68 1.86 -16.31
N ALA A 293 21.88 1.62 -15.81
CA ALA A 293 23.10 1.61 -16.63
C ALA A 293 23.04 0.53 -17.72
N ARG A 294 22.59 -0.67 -17.36
CA ARG A 294 22.43 -1.80 -18.28
C ARG A 294 21.34 -1.56 -19.32
N LYS A 295 20.18 -1.03 -18.90
CA LYS A 295 19.12 -0.62 -19.83
C LYS A 295 19.65 0.32 -20.93
N HIS A 296 20.44 1.31 -20.53
CA HIS A 296 21.00 2.31 -21.46
C HIS A 296 22.29 1.85 -22.15
N GLY A 297 22.71 0.60 -22.02
CA GLY A 297 23.93 0.07 -22.63
C GLY A 297 25.24 0.69 -22.10
N ARG A 298 25.21 1.33 -20.92
CA ARG A 298 26.39 1.93 -20.27
C ARG A 298 27.17 0.93 -19.41
N GLU A 299 26.54 -0.20 -19.10
CA GLU A 299 27.13 -1.34 -18.41
C GLU A 299 26.77 -2.60 -19.20
N GLU A 300 27.74 -3.48 -19.44
CA GLU A 300 27.52 -4.75 -20.13
C GLU A 300 26.72 -5.72 -19.24
N ILE A 301 25.75 -6.42 -19.84
CA ILE A 301 24.99 -7.45 -19.14
C ILE A 301 25.79 -8.76 -19.19
N VAL A 302 26.46 -9.07 -18.07
CA VAL A 302 27.21 -10.32 -17.91
C VAL A 302 26.40 -11.32 -17.10
N TYR A 303 26.22 -12.52 -17.66
CA TYR A 303 25.59 -13.65 -16.97
C TYR A 303 26.65 -14.61 -16.47
N ASP A 304 26.61 -14.96 -15.18
CA ASP A 304 27.56 -15.93 -14.62
C ASP A 304 27.40 -17.30 -15.28
N ILE A 305 26.16 -17.72 -15.48
CA ILE A 305 25.79 -18.97 -16.15
C ILE A 305 24.90 -18.62 -17.36
N PRO A 306 25.17 -19.13 -18.57
CA PRO A 306 24.41 -18.79 -19.79
C PRO A 306 22.90 -18.95 -19.64
N ASP A 307 22.45 -20.01 -18.95
CA ASP A 307 21.05 -20.33 -18.67
C ASP A 307 20.31 -19.21 -17.90
N MET A 308 21.04 -18.32 -17.23
CA MET A 308 20.44 -17.17 -16.54
C MET A 308 19.83 -16.17 -17.51
N LYS A 309 20.31 -16.11 -18.76
CA LYS A 309 19.82 -15.16 -19.75
C LYS A 309 18.32 -15.30 -19.97
N GLU A 310 17.82 -16.53 -20.11
CA GLU A 310 16.41 -16.82 -20.39
C GLU A 310 15.45 -16.18 -19.36
N TYR A 311 15.85 -16.09 -18.09
CA TYR A 311 14.97 -15.62 -17.01
C TYR A 311 15.28 -14.20 -16.52
N LEU A 312 16.46 -13.67 -16.84
CA LEU A 312 16.93 -12.37 -16.36
C LEU A 312 17.07 -11.32 -17.48
N GLU A 313 16.81 -11.67 -18.75
CA GLU A 313 16.85 -10.71 -19.88
C GLU A 313 15.90 -9.52 -19.64
N ASP A 314 14.65 -9.79 -19.25
CA ASP A 314 13.64 -8.77 -18.94
C ASP A 314 13.99 -7.86 -17.75
N THR A 315 15.02 -8.22 -16.97
CA THR A 315 15.50 -7.45 -15.82
C THR A 315 16.98 -7.09 -15.95
N TYR A 316 17.49 -7.05 -17.18
CA TYR A 316 18.86 -6.64 -17.51
C TYR A 316 19.92 -7.40 -16.69
N GLY A 317 19.73 -8.71 -16.51
CA GLY A 317 20.66 -9.59 -15.79
C GLY A 317 20.63 -9.46 -14.27
N ILE A 318 19.68 -8.71 -13.71
CA ILE A 318 19.53 -8.55 -12.26
C ILE A 318 18.41 -9.48 -11.79
N THR A 319 18.66 -10.29 -10.75
CA THR A 319 17.58 -11.06 -10.10
C THR A 319 16.71 -10.09 -9.31
N VAL A 320 15.43 -9.98 -9.66
CA VAL A 320 14.46 -9.06 -9.03
C VAL A 320 13.32 -9.82 -8.35
N TYR A 321 12.88 -10.92 -8.95
CA TYR A 321 11.66 -11.61 -8.56
C TYR A 321 11.90 -12.97 -7.91
N GLN A 322 10.97 -13.37 -7.03
CA GLN A 322 10.93 -14.71 -6.45
C GLN A 322 10.79 -15.78 -7.53
N GLU A 323 9.97 -15.51 -8.54
CA GLU A 323 9.73 -16.38 -9.69
C GLU A 323 11.02 -16.64 -10.50
N GLN A 324 11.92 -15.65 -10.62
CA GLN A 324 13.22 -15.83 -11.28
C GLN A 324 14.11 -16.80 -10.49
N VAL A 325 14.19 -16.66 -9.16
CA VAL A 325 14.93 -17.62 -8.31
C VAL A 325 14.35 -19.03 -8.43
N MET A 326 13.02 -19.15 -8.49
CA MET A 326 12.36 -20.43 -8.68
C MET A 326 12.69 -21.06 -10.04
N GLN A 327 12.70 -20.29 -11.13
CA GLN A 327 13.02 -20.79 -12.46
C GLN A 327 14.50 -21.13 -12.60
N LEU A 328 15.39 -20.26 -12.10
CA LEU A 328 16.83 -20.48 -12.15
C LEU A 328 17.27 -21.68 -11.30
N SER A 329 16.67 -21.91 -10.13
CA SER A 329 16.99 -23.10 -9.32
C SER A 329 16.59 -24.41 -10.01
N GLN A 330 15.51 -24.40 -10.82
CA GLN A 330 15.12 -25.55 -11.65
C GLN A 330 16.07 -25.71 -12.84
N SER A 331 16.34 -24.63 -13.56
CA SER A 331 17.17 -24.64 -14.77
C SER A 331 18.63 -24.97 -14.46
N ILE A 332 19.24 -24.32 -13.48
CA ILE A 332 20.66 -24.49 -13.14
C ILE A 332 20.85 -25.66 -12.16
N GLY A 333 20.05 -25.71 -11.09
CA GLY A 333 20.20 -26.69 -10.00
C GLY A 333 19.41 -27.99 -10.18
N GLY A 334 18.57 -28.11 -11.20
CA GLY A 334 17.72 -29.29 -11.41
C GLY A 334 16.66 -29.49 -10.32
N PHE A 335 16.26 -28.42 -9.64
CA PHE A 335 15.22 -28.48 -8.60
C PHE A 335 13.89 -28.91 -9.20
N THR A 336 13.07 -29.58 -8.40
CA THR A 336 11.64 -29.75 -8.73
C THR A 336 10.88 -28.45 -8.48
N LYS A 337 9.65 -28.34 -8.99
CA LYS A 337 8.77 -27.19 -8.72
C LYS A 337 8.51 -27.03 -7.20
N GLY A 338 8.33 -28.14 -6.48
CA GLY A 338 8.21 -28.17 -5.02
C GLY A 338 9.47 -27.68 -4.31
N ASP A 339 10.66 -28.13 -4.73
CA ASP A 339 11.94 -27.66 -4.16
C ASP A 339 12.12 -26.15 -4.33
N ALA A 340 11.74 -25.61 -5.50
CA ALA A 340 11.86 -24.18 -5.81
C ALA A 340 10.97 -23.29 -4.92
N ASP A 341 9.72 -23.67 -4.66
CA ASP A 341 8.87 -22.94 -3.69
C ASP A 341 9.40 -23.08 -2.26
N PHE A 342 9.95 -24.25 -1.89
CA PHE A 342 10.55 -24.43 -0.58
C PHE A 342 11.79 -23.54 -0.38
N LEU A 343 12.66 -23.45 -1.40
CA LEU A 343 13.80 -22.52 -1.43
C LEU A 343 13.34 -21.08 -1.20
N ARG A 344 12.36 -20.61 -1.97
CA ARG A 344 11.79 -19.26 -1.85
C ARG A 344 11.24 -18.98 -0.44
N LYS A 345 10.54 -19.94 0.18
CA LYS A 345 10.03 -19.79 1.56
C LYS A 345 11.16 -19.72 2.58
N ALA A 346 12.16 -20.60 2.45
CA ALA A 346 13.32 -20.64 3.33
C ALA A 346 14.10 -19.32 3.27
N MET A 347 14.26 -18.78 2.05
CA MET A 347 14.84 -17.46 1.78
C MET A 347 14.06 -16.36 2.50
N GLY A 348 12.73 -16.32 2.37
CA GLY A 348 11.91 -15.33 3.06
C GLY A 348 11.94 -15.43 4.60
N LYS A 349 12.03 -16.66 5.14
CA LYS A 349 12.08 -16.91 6.60
C LYS A 349 13.48 -16.86 7.20
N LYS A 350 14.54 -16.70 6.39
CA LYS A 350 15.94 -16.79 6.80
C LYS A 350 16.26 -18.11 7.54
N ASP A 351 15.66 -19.22 7.10
CA ASP A 351 15.89 -20.54 7.70
C ASP A 351 17.22 -21.12 7.22
N ARG A 352 18.30 -20.79 7.95
CA ARG A 352 19.68 -21.19 7.63
C ARG A 352 19.82 -22.70 7.42
N LYS A 353 19.22 -23.52 8.30
CA LYS A 353 19.34 -24.98 8.23
C LYS A 353 18.76 -25.53 6.94
N THR A 354 17.64 -24.97 6.51
CA THR A 354 17.02 -25.33 5.24
C THR A 354 17.82 -24.81 4.04
N LEU A 355 18.31 -23.56 4.11
CA LEU A 355 19.11 -22.96 3.06
C LEU A 355 20.40 -23.74 2.81
N ASP A 356 21.13 -24.14 3.85
CA ASP A 356 22.38 -24.92 3.73
C ASP A 356 22.13 -26.28 3.04
N LYS A 357 21.01 -26.93 3.36
CA LYS A 357 20.60 -28.18 2.72
C LYS A 357 20.27 -27.96 1.24
N MET A 358 19.57 -26.88 0.92
CA MET A 358 19.23 -26.55 -0.46
C MET A 358 20.45 -26.10 -1.26
N LYS A 359 21.40 -25.40 -0.64
CA LYS A 359 22.67 -25.01 -1.25
C LYS A 359 23.42 -26.24 -1.75
N SER A 360 23.59 -27.23 -0.87
CA SER A 360 24.27 -28.48 -1.20
C SER A 360 23.63 -29.17 -2.41
N LYS A 361 22.30 -29.25 -2.43
CA LYS A 361 21.53 -29.81 -3.55
C LYS A 361 21.69 -28.99 -4.84
N PHE A 362 21.73 -27.65 -4.75
CA PHE A 362 21.90 -26.76 -5.89
C PHE A 362 23.28 -26.91 -6.53
N ILE A 363 24.35 -26.93 -5.72
CA ILE A 363 25.72 -27.14 -6.20
C ILE A 363 25.86 -28.52 -6.85
N GLU A 364 25.37 -29.59 -6.20
CA GLU A 364 25.40 -30.95 -6.76
C GLU A 364 24.63 -31.05 -8.08
N GLY A 365 23.46 -30.42 -8.16
CA GLY A 365 22.63 -30.40 -9.36
C GLY A 365 23.27 -29.62 -10.51
N GLY A 366 23.84 -28.45 -10.22
CA GLY A 366 24.55 -27.64 -11.20
C GLY A 366 25.83 -28.31 -11.71
N ALA A 367 26.56 -29.01 -10.83
CA ALA A 367 27.73 -29.80 -11.23
C ALA A 367 27.36 -30.92 -12.21
N LYS A 368 26.22 -31.60 -12.00
CA LYS A 368 25.69 -32.62 -12.96
C LYS A 368 25.31 -32.01 -14.31
N LYS A 369 25.02 -30.72 -14.37
CA LYS A 369 24.78 -29.95 -15.61
C LYS A 369 26.04 -29.29 -16.19
N ASN A 370 27.23 -29.64 -15.68
CA ASN A 370 28.53 -29.11 -16.11
C ASN A 370 28.72 -27.60 -15.88
N HIS A 371 28.03 -27.01 -14.90
CA HIS A 371 28.33 -25.64 -14.47
C HIS A 371 29.52 -25.60 -13.52
N ALA A 372 30.36 -24.57 -13.65
CA ALA A 372 31.55 -24.41 -12.81
C ALA A 372 31.19 -24.10 -11.35
N ALA A 373 31.90 -24.71 -10.40
CA ALA A 373 31.58 -24.61 -8.98
C ALA A 373 31.69 -23.18 -8.42
N ASP A 374 32.69 -22.41 -8.87
CA ASP A 374 32.88 -21.01 -8.50
C ASP A 374 31.69 -20.13 -8.93
N LYS A 375 31.16 -20.37 -10.12
CA LYS A 375 29.96 -19.68 -10.63
C LYS A 375 28.70 -20.04 -9.86
N LEU A 376 28.52 -21.33 -9.54
CA LEU A 376 27.38 -21.80 -8.76
C LEU A 376 27.39 -21.21 -7.34
N GLU A 377 28.56 -21.17 -6.70
CA GLU A 377 28.75 -20.54 -5.38
C GLU A 377 28.42 -19.05 -5.43
N LYS A 378 28.92 -18.33 -6.44
CA LYS A 378 28.61 -16.91 -6.63
C LYS A 378 27.10 -16.68 -6.79
N VAL A 379 26.44 -17.42 -7.68
CA VAL A 379 24.98 -17.30 -7.90
C VAL A 379 24.21 -17.54 -6.61
N TRP A 380 24.60 -18.54 -5.82
CA TRP A 380 23.96 -18.82 -4.54
C TRP A 380 24.16 -17.68 -3.53
N THR A 381 25.37 -17.15 -3.41
CA THR A 381 25.67 -16.00 -2.53
C THR A 381 24.88 -14.76 -2.94
N ASP A 382 24.76 -14.50 -4.25
CA ASP A 382 23.96 -13.40 -4.77
C ASP A 382 22.47 -13.59 -4.40
N TRP A 383 21.96 -14.83 -4.46
CA TRP A 383 20.60 -15.14 -4.00
C TRP A 383 20.44 -15.03 -2.49
N GLU A 384 21.41 -15.38 -1.66
CA GLU A 384 21.30 -15.20 -0.19
C GLU A 384 21.24 -13.72 0.20
N ALA A 385 22.03 -12.88 -0.47
CA ALA A 385 21.98 -11.44 -0.30
C ALA A 385 20.63 -10.87 -0.77
N PHE A 386 20.12 -11.36 -1.91
CA PHE A 386 18.90 -10.85 -2.54
C PHE A 386 17.61 -11.44 -1.97
N ALA A 387 17.65 -12.64 -1.41
CA ALA A 387 16.52 -13.39 -0.82
C ALA A 387 15.73 -12.58 0.21
N GLN A 388 16.42 -11.69 0.93
CA GLN A 388 15.79 -10.79 1.91
C GLN A 388 14.82 -9.80 1.26
N TYR A 389 14.92 -9.63 -0.05
CA TYR A 389 14.28 -8.56 -0.79
C TYR A 389 13.63 -8.99 -2.12
N ALA A 390 13.69 -10.28 -2.46
CA ALA A 390 13.06 -10.80 -3.67
C ALA A 390 11.55 -10.58 -3.65
N PHE A 391 11.02 -10.02 -4.73
CA PHE A 391 9.63 -9.58 -4.79
C PHE A 391 8.73 -10.55 -5.56
N ASN A 392 7.44 -10.60 -5.23
CA ASN A 392 6.47 -11.39 -5.99
C ASN A 392 6.15 -10.67 -7.31
N LYS A 393 6.54 -11.25 -8.45
CA LYS A 393 6.33 -10.67 -9.78
C LYS A 393 4.84 -10.48 -10.08
N SER A 394 4.02 -11.45 -9.68
CA SER A 394 2.57 -11.43 -9.94
C SER A 394 1.91 -10.20 -9.30
N HIS A 395 2.18 -9.95 -8.02
CA HIS A 395 1.69 -8.76 -7.32
C HIS A 395 2.25 -7.47 -7.93
N SER A 396 3.55 -7.43 -8.25
CA SER A 396 4.17 -6.27 -8.91
C SER A 396 3.51 -5.92 -10.24
N THR A 397 3.19 -6.95 -11.03
CA THR A 397 2.59 -6.83 -12.36
C THR A 397 1.18 -6.24 -12.28
N CYS A 398 0.32 -6.77 -11.40
CA CYS A 398 -1.04 -6.26 -11.22
C CYS A 398 -1.04 -4.81 -10.73
N TYR A 399 -0.18 -4.47 -9.77
CA TYR A 399 -0.11 -3.10 -9.24
C TYR A 399 0.50 -2.12 -10.25
N ALA A 400 1.47 -2.56 -11.05
CA ALA A 400 2.00 -1.76 -12.16
C ALA A 400 0.92 -1.50 -13.22
N PHE A 401 -0.01 -2.43 -13.44
CA PHE A 401 -1.12 -2.24 -14.38
C PHE A 401 -2.08 -1.15 -13.90
N VAL A 402 -2.49 -1.18 -12.64
CA VAL A 402 -3.31 -0.11 -12.03
C VAL A 402 -2.56 1.23 -12.05
N ALA A 403 -1.25 1.23 -11.79
CA ALA A 403 -0.43 2.42 -11.93
C ALA A 403 -0.42 2.97 -13.35
N TYR A 404 -0.26 2.09 -14.35
CA TYR A 404 -0.30 2.47 -15.76
C TYR A 404 -1.65 3.09 -16.14
N GLN A 405 -2.77 2.48 -15.71
CA GLN A 405 -4.11 3.04 -15.89
C GLN A 405 -4.23 4.45 -15.32
N THR A 406 -3.69 4.69 -14.11
CA THR A 406 -3.68 6.03 -13.52
C THR A 406 -2.87 7.05 -14.33
N ALA A 407 -1.69 6.66 -14.81
CA ALA A 407 -0.85 7.53 -15.62
C ALA A 407 -1.47 7.80 -17.00
N TYR A 408 -2.11 6.80 -17.61
CA TYR A 408 -2.81 6.93 -18.88
C TYR A 408 -3.94 7.96 -18.77
N LEU A 409 -4.81 7.84 -17.77
CA LEU A 409 -5.88 8.83 -17.56
C LEU A 409 -5.29 10.22 -17.24
N LYS A 410 -4.20 10.31 -16.47
CA LYS A 410 -3.53 11.58 -16.21
C LYS A 410 -2.94 12.22 -17.48
N ALA A 411 -2.39 11.41 -18.39
CA ALA A 411 -1.77 11.88 -19.61
C ALA A 411 -2.78 12.33 -20.69
N HIS A 412 -3.91 11.61 -20.81
CA HIS A 412 -4.91 11.85 -21.86
C HIS A 412 -6.10 12.69 -21.40
N TYR A 413 -6.46 12.64 -20.12
CA TYR A 413 -7.59 13.36 -19.50
C TYR A 413 -7.16 14.04 -18.19
N PRO A 414 -6.17 14.96 -18.25
CA PRO A 414 -5.51 15.50 -17.07
C PRO A 414 -6.48 16.21 -16.11
N SER A 415 -7.43 17.00 -16.62
CA SER A 415 -8.37 17.75 -15.78
C SER A 415 -9.38 16.85 -15.09
N GLU A 416 -9.92 15.85 -15.78
CA GLU A 416 -10.85 14.87 -15.22
C GLU A 416 -10.14 13.98 -14.18
N TYR A 417 -8.95 13.48 -14.52
CA TYR A 417 -8.17 12.65 -13.61
C TYR A 417 -7.76 13.41 -12.35
N MET A 418 -7.21 14.62 -12.50
CA MET A 418 -6.81 15.43 -11.35
C MET A 418 -8.01 15.90 -10.51
N SER A 419 -9.18 16.11 -11.12
CA SER A 419 -10.43 16.35 -10.37
C SER A 419 -10.80 15.14 -9.50
N ALA A 420 -10.66 13.92 -10.04
CA ALA A 420 -10.87 12.69 -9.26
C ALA A 420 -9.84 12.55 -8.12
N VAL A 421 -8.56 12.82 -8.38
CA VAL A 421 -7.51 12.83 -7.32
C VAL A 421 -7.87 13.83 -6.21
N LEU A 422 -8.32 15.04 -6.56
CA LEU A 422 -8.73 16.07 -5.59
C LEU A 422 -9.96 15.64 -4.78
N ASN A 423 -10.96 15.04 -5.42
CA ASN A 423 -12.16 14.53 -4.74
C ASN A 423 -11.83 13.46 -3.70
N HIS A 424 -10.83 12.65 -3.97
CA HIS A 424 -10.40 11.59 -3.07
C HIS A 424 -9.24 12.01 -2.16
N ALA A 425 -8.58 13.15 -2.35
CA ALA A 425 -7.34 13.53 -1.63
C ALA A 425 -7.46 13.44 -0.09
N GLY A 426 -8.65 13.73 0.44
CA GLY A 426 -8.95 13.66 1.88
C GLY A 426 -8.64 15.00 2.56
N GLY A 427 -7.58 15.04 3.38
CA GLY A 427 -7.25 16.23 4.19
C GLY A 427 -6.78 17.44 3.38
N ILE A 428 -6.92 18.63 3.97
CA ILE A 428 -6.60 19.93 3.36
C ILE A 428 -5.16 19.98 2.85
N GLU A 429 -4.20 19.43 3.58
CA GLU A 429 -2.79 19.39 3.16
C GLU A 429 -2.58 18.70 1.80
N LYS A 430 -3.26 17.56 1.58
CA LYS A 430 -3.21 16.83 0.31
C LYS A 430 -3.92 17.57 -0.81
N ILE A 431 -5.08 18.18 -0.50
CA ILE A 431 -5.80 19.02 -1.48
C ILE A 431 -4.89 20.15 -1.95
N THR A 432 -4.26 20.89 -1.04
CA THR A 432 -3.33 21.98 -1.37
C THR A 432 -2.16 21.48 -2.22
N PHE A 433 -1.56 20.35 -1.86
CA PHE A 433 -0.50 19.73 -2.64
C PHE A 433 -0.92 19.44 -4.09
N PHE A 434 -2.08 18.80 -4.29
CA PHE A 434 -2.57 18.48 -5.64
C PHE A 434 -3.07 19.70 -6.42
N MET A 435 -3.52 20.77 -5.76
CA MET A 435 -3.85 22.03 -6.42
C MET A 435 -2.59 22.71 -6.98
N GLU A 436 -1.48 22.71 -6.25
CA GLU A 436 -0.19 23.19 -6.78
C GLU A 436 0.32 22.31 -7.92
N GLU A 437 0.09 20.99 -7.85
CA GLU A 437 0.38 20.08 -8.96
C GLU A 437 -0.45 20.41 -10.21
N CYS A 438 -1.75 20.64 -10.08
CA CYS A 438 -2.61 21.07 -11.19
C CYS A 438 -2.07 22.35 -11.83
N LYS A 439 -1.69 23.33 -11.01
CA LYS A 439 -1.10 24.59 -11.47
C LYS A 439 0.23 24.37 -12.22
N ARG A 440 1.09 23.46 -11.74
CA ARG A 440 2.33 23.05 -12.42
C ARG A 440 2.05 22.43 -13.80
N MET A 441 0.98 21.64 -13.90
CA MET A 441 0.50 21.05 -15.16
C MET A 441 -0.20 22.06 -16.09
N GLY A 442 -0.34 23.33 -15.68
CA GLY A 442 -1.06 24.36 -16.43
C GLY A 442 -2.60 24.29 -16.30
N ILE A 443 -3.11 23.47 -15.40
CA ILE A 443 -4.55 23.32 -15.12
C ILE A 443 -4.94 24.33 -14.04
N LYS A 444 -5.86 25.23 -14.38
CA LYS A 444 -6.38 26.20 -13.41
C LYS A 444 -7.39 25.52 -12.49
N VAL A 445 -7.23 25.72 -11.19
CA VAL A 445 -8.23 25.35 -10.18
C VAL A 445 -8.93 26.62 -9.70
N LEU A 446 -10.20 26.75 -10.03
CA LEU A 446 -11.04 27.90 -9.74
C LEU A 446 -11.89 27.66 -8.49
N GLY A 447 -12.29 28.75 -7.84
CA GLY A 447 -13.25 28.70 -6.75
C GLY A 447 -14.61 28.12 -7.17
N PRO A 448 -15.43 27.73 -6.18
CA PRO A 448 -16.76 27.20 -6.45
C PRO A 448 -17.63 28.28 -7.10
N ASP A 449 -18.48 27.85 -8.02
CA ASP A 449 -19.41 28.71 -8.75
C ASP A 449 -20.77 28.02 -8.81
N ILE A 450 -21.83 28.75 -8.47
CA ILE A 450 -23.16 28.15 -8.34
C ILE A 450 -23.75 27.64 -9.66
N ASN A 451 -23.28 28.19 -10.78
CA ASN A 451 -23.71 27.86 -12.13
C ASN A 451 -22.82 26.79 -12.80
N GLU A 452 -21.57 26.63 -12.36
CA GLU A 452 -20.65 25.64 -12.93
C GLU A 452 -20.34 24.45 -12.01
N SER A 453 -20.16 24.66 -10.70
CA SER A 453 -19.72 23.63 -9.78
C SER A 453 -20.74 22.51 -9.61
N ILE A 454 -20.25 21.31 -9.35
CA ILE A 454 -21.05 20.16 -8.93
C ILE A 454 -20.72 19.80 -7.48
N LYS A 455 -21.09 18.60 -7.02
CA LYS A 455 -20.83 18.13 -5.65
C LYS A 455 -19.34 18.10 -5.32
N GLY A 456 -18.54 17.45 -6.17
CA GLY A 456 -17.09 17.38 -6.08
C GLY A 456 -16.37 18.34 -7.03
N PHE A 457 -15.05 18.32 -6.99
CA PHE A 457 -14.19 18.89 -8.02
C PHE A 457 -14.54 18.30 -9.39
N ALA A 458 -14.68 19.17 -10.39
CA ALA A 458 -14.93 18.74 -11.76
C ALA A 458 -14.39 19.76 -12.78
N PRO A 459 -14.01 19.33 -13.97
CA PRO A 459 -13.64 20.23 -15.05
C PRO A 459 -14.86 20.95 -15.60
N ASN A 460 -14.72 22.24 -15.89
CA ASN A 460 -15.67 22.97 -16.73
C ASN A 460 -15.38 22.71 -18.23
N LYS A 461 -16.20 23.28 -19.11
CA LYS A 461 -16.06 23.13 -20.57
C LYS A 461 -14.74 23.66 -21.15
N LYS A 462 -13.98 24.47 -20.39
CA LYS A 462 -12.67 25.00 -20.78
C LYS A 462 -11.52 24.12 -20.30
N GLY A 463 -11.81 23.02 -19.60
CA GLY A 463 -10.81 22.16 -18.97
C GLY A 463 -10.25 22.72 -17.66
N GLU A 464 -10.85 23.78 -17.10
CA GLU A 464 -10.47 24.34 -15.80
C GLU A 464 -11.21 23.59 -14.69
N ILE A 465 -10.53 23.23 -13.60
CA ILE A 465 -11.15 22.50 -12.49
C ILE A 465 -11.90 23.49 -11.59
N ARG A 466 -13.17 23.21 -11.31
CA ARG A 466 -14.00 23.96 -10.36
C ARG A 466 -14.03 23.26 -9.01
N PHE A 467 -13.91 24.02 -7.93
CA PHE A 467 -14.11 23.50 -6.58
C PHE A 467 -15.53 22.97 -6.41
N GLY A 468 -15.67 21.81 -5.77
CA GLY A 468 -16.98 21.20 -5.48
C GLY A 468 -17.74 21.95 -4.39
N MET A 469 -19.04 22.13 -4.57
CA MET A 469 -19.89 22.78 -3.57
C MET A 469 -19.99 21.96 -2.27
N GLY A 470 -19.77 20.65 -2.31
CA GLY A 470 -19.72 19.79 -1.12
C GLY A 470 -18.54 20.08 -0.20
N GLY A 471 -17.49 20.76 -0.69
CA GLY A 471 -16.35 21.17 0.12
C GLY A 471 -16.55 22.50 0.86
N LEU A 472 -17.70 23.18 0.68
CA LEU A 472 -18.00 24.44 1.35
C LEU A 472 -18.36 24.20 2.82
N LYS A 473 -17.61 24.83 3.73
CA LYS A 473 -17.86 24.71 5.16
C LYS A 473 -19.22 25.32 5.51
N GLY A 474 -20.11 24.52 6.09
CA GLY A 474 -21.45 24.98 6.50
C GLY A 474 -22.54 24.70 5.46
N VAL A 475 -22.20 24.13 4.31
CA VAL A 475 -23.15 23.68 3.29
C VAL A 475 -23.30 22.16 3.38
N GLY A 476 -24.51 21.68 3.65
CA GLY A 476 -24.80 20.25 3.71
C GLY A 476 -24.97 19.63 2.33
N GLU A 477 -24.75 18.32 2.23
CA GLU A 477 -24.88 17.54 0.98
C GLU A 477 -26.27 17.70 0.34
N ASN A 478 -27.34 17.60 1.15
CA ASN A 478 -28.71 17.83 0.69
C ASN A 478 -28.92 19.24 0.09
N ALA A 479 -28.24 20.26 0.60
CA ALA A 479 -28.34 21.61 0.04
C ALA A 479 -27.70 21.68 -1.34
N VAL A 480 -26.50 21.09 -1.49
CA VAL A 480 -25.77 20.99 -2.76
C VAL A 480 -26.58 20.25 -3.82
N GLU A 481 -27.15 19.10 -3.47
CA GLU A 481 -27.96 18.30 -4.41
C GLU A 481 -29.21 19.06 -4.87
N ASN A 482 -29.91 19.74 -3.95
CA ASN A 482 -31.07 20.56 -4.30
C ASN A 482 -30.69 21.72 -5.23
N ILE A 483 -29.58 22.41 -4.98
CA ILE A 483 -29.10 23.50 -5.83
C ILE A 483 -28.79 22.98 -7.24
N ILE A 484 -28.07 21.85 -7.34
CA ILE A 484 -27.70 21.27 -8.65
C ILE A 484 -28.95 20.79 -9.40
N ALA A 485 -29.85 20.08 -8.73
CA ALA A 485 -31.06 19.54 -9.35
C ALA A 485 -31.99 20.65 -9.84
N GLU A 486 -32.15 21.71 -9.05
CA GLU A 486 -32.92 22.89 -9.44
C GLU A 486 -32.29 23.56 -10.68
N ARG A 487 -30.96 23.80 -10.66
CA ARG A 487 -30.23 24.39 -11.78
C ARG A 487 -30.39 23.56 -13.07
N GLN A 488 -30.33 22.24 -12.96
CA GLN A 488 -30.51 21.34 -14.10
C GLN A 488 -31.93 21.38 -14.67
N LYS A 489 -32.93 21.55 -13.81
CA LYS A 489 -34.34 21.58 -14.21
C LYS A 489 -34.76 22.92 -14.83
N ASN A 490 -34.30 24.03 -14.26
CA ASN A 490 -34.80 25.38 -14.57
C ASN A 490 -33.75 26.31 -15.21
N GLY A 491 -32.53 25.81 -15.44
CA GLY A 491 -31.42 26.55 -16.07
C GLY A 491 -30.52 27.27 -15.06
N LEU A 492 -29.57 28.05 -15.56
CA LEU A 492 -28.62 28.79 -14.73
C LEU A 492 -29.31 29.86 -13.87
N TYR A 493 -28.74 30.16 -12.71
CA TYR A 493 -29.14 31.27 -11.86
C TYR A 493 -28.66 32.59 -12.47
N LYS A 494 -29.58 33.54 -12.61
CA LYS A 494 -29.28 34.85 -13.23
C LYS A 494 -28.61 35.80 -12.26
N ASP A 495 -29.09 35.81 -11.02
CA ASP A 495 -28.64 36.67 -9.95
C ASP A 495 -28.99 36.06 -8.59
N ILE A 496 -28.61 36.75 -7.51
CA ILE A 496 -28.85 36.30 -6.14
C ILE A 496 -30.35 36.21 -5.79
N PHE A 497 -31.21 37.03 -6.39
CA PHE A 497 -32.65 37.01 -6.12
C PHE A 497 -33.30 35.81 -6.82
N ASP A 498 -32.93 35.55 -8.08
CA ASP A 498 -33.33 34.35 -8.81
C ASP A 498 -32.91 33.08 -8.06
N PHE A 499 -31.68 33.06 -7.54
CA PHE A 499 -31.20 31.95 -6.72
C PHE A 499 -32.05 31.75 -5.45
N ILE A 500 -32.23 32.79 -4.62
CA ILE A 500 -32.94 32.69 -3.34
C ILE A 500 -34.42 32.31 -3.51
N THR A 501 -35.05 32.73 -4.61
CA THR A 501 -36.46 32.44 -4.89
C THR A 501 -36.68 31.02 -5.41
N ARG A 502 -35.68 30.42 -6.06
CA ARG A 502 -35.77 29.09 -6.67
C ARG A 502 -35.39 27.96 -5.71
N ILE A 503 -34.46 28.20 -4.78
CA ILE A 503 -33.96 27.17 -3.86
C ILE A 503 -34.94 26.84 -2.73
N ASN A 504 -34.87 25.59 -2.26
CA ASN A 504 -35.59 25.16 -1.07
C ASN A 504 -34.88 25.67 0.19
N GLN A 505 -35.46 26.66 0.86
CA GLN A 505 -34.90 27.27 2.07
C GLN A 505 -34.88 26.35 3.30
N ARG A 506 -35.62 25.22 3.28
CA ARG A 506 -35.52 24.21 4.34
C ARG A 506 -34.21 23.43 4.27
N SER A 507 -33.73 23.14 3.06
CA SER A 507 -32.45 22.47 2.84
C SER A 507 -31.29 23.46 2.82
N THR A 508 -31.48 24.63 2.21
CA THR A 508 -30.47 25.69 2.08
C THR A 508 -30.82 26.83 3.02
N ASN A 509 -30.45 26.68 4.29
CA ASN A 509 -30.73 27.68 5.31
C ASN A 509 -29.78 28.90 5.20
N LYS A 510 -30.04 29.94 5.98
CA LYS A 510 -29.24 31.17 6.00
C LYS A 510 -27.74 30.92 6.21
N LYS A 511 -27.35 29.97 7.08
CA LYS A 511 -25.95 29.63 7.35
C LYS A 511 -25.26 28.96 6.16
N SER A 512 -26.02 28.31 5.27
CA SER A 512 -25.48 27.75 4.03
C SER A 512 -25.42 28.77 2.89
N LEU A 513 -26.15 29.88 3.00
CA LEU A 513 -26.08 31.01 2.07
C LEU A 513 -24.93 31.95 2.39
N GLU A 514 -24.64 32.13 3.70
CA GLU A 514 -23.45 32.80 4.24
C GLU A 514 -22.19 31.96 4.02
#